data_AF-A0A382NZM0-F1
#
_entry.id   AF-A0A382NZM0-F1
#
_cell.length_a   1.000
_cell.length_b   1.000
_cell.length_c   1.000
_cell.angle_alpha   90.00
_cell.angle_beta   90.00
_cell.angle_gamma   90.00
#
_symmetry.space_group_name_H-M   'P 1'
#
loop_
_entity.id
_entity.type
_entity.pdbx_description
1 polymer ?
#
loop_
_entity_poly.entity_id
_entity_poly.type
_entity_poly.pdbx_seq_one_letter_code
_entity_poly.pdbx_strand_id
1 'polypeptide(L)'
;VTDSNTWEEVYEIVRLIPPGRVMSYGQVATLCARPLTPRAVGWALYGCPADVPWHRVVNASGGCSTDRVAGKQPGRQQKLLEDEGVDFSPAGTLDMNHYPFELAVDDLNELLVDTKAVP
;
A
#
# COMPACT_ATOMS: atom_id res chain seq x y z
N VAL A 1 -11.40 -23.64 3.80
CA VAL A 1 -10.40 -22.66 3.32
C VAL A 1 -11.13 -21.83 2.29
N THR A 2 -11.66 -20.67 2.70
CA THR A 2 -12.41 -19.79 1.79
C THR A 2 -11.43 -19.30 0.74
N ASP A 3 -11.78 -19.40 -0.55
CA ASP A 3 -11.04 -18.80 -1.65
C ASP A 3 -11.03 -17.27 -1.47
N SER A 4 -10.10 -16.77 -0.66
CA SER A 4 -9.85 -15.35 -0.53
C SER A 4 -9.41 -14.84 -1.90
N ASN A 5 -10.21 -13.94 -2.47
CA ASN A 5 -9.85 -13.26 -3.70
C ASN A 5 -8.46 -12.63 -3.50
N THR A 6 -7.48 -13.01 -4.33
CA THR A 6 -6.06 -12.65 -4.14
C THR A 6 -5.84 -11.14 -3.99
N TRP A 7 -6.72 -10.32 -4.54
CA TRP A 7 -6.65 -8.86 -4.40
C TRP A 7 -7.29 -8.32 -3.12
N GLU A 8 -8.24 -9.02 -2.53
CA GLU A 8 -8.86 -8.58 -1.28
C GLU A 8 -7.83 -8.57 -0.14
N GLU A 9 -6.93 -9.55 -0.10
CA GLU A 9 -5.83 -9.58 0.86
C GLU A 9 -4.90 -8.36 0.72
N VAL A 10 -4.58 -7.97 -0.53
CA VAL A 10 -3.82 -6.75 -0.80
C VAL A 10 -4.56 -5.52 -0.26
N TYR A 11 -5.89 -5.46 -0.43
CA TYR A 11 -6.70 -4.34 0.02
C TYR A 11 -6.81 -4.28 1.54
N GLU A 12 -7.02 -5.42 2.21
CA GLU A 12 -7.00 -5.57 3.67
C GLU A 12 -5.67 -5.04 4.24
N ILE A 13 -4.53 -5.47 3.71
CA ILE A 13 -3.21 -5.00 4.16
C ILE A 13 -3.06 -3.48 3.94
N VAL A 14 -3.42 -2.97 2.77
CA VAL A 14 -3.24 -1.54 2.45
C VAL A 14 -4.13 -0.65 3.31
N ARG A 15 -5.33 -1.11 3.72
CA ARG A 15 -6.20 -0.39 4.66
C ARG A 15 -5.58 -0.23 6.05
N LEU A 16 -4.66 -1.12 6.45
CA LEU A 16 -3.98 -1.03 7.74
C LEU A 16 -2.90 0.06 7.78
N ILE A 17 -2.40 0.52 6.63
CA ILE A 17 -1.34 1.54 6.57
C ILE A 17 -1.92 2.87 7.06
N PRO A 18 -1.46 3.44 8.18
CA PRO A 18 -2.03 4.67 8.72
C PRO A 18 -1.65 5.90 7.88
N PRO A 19 -2.41 7.01 7.98
CA PRO A 19 -2.04 8.27 7.33
C PRO A 19 -0.62 8.70 7.69
N GLY A 20 0.12 9.21 6.69
CA GLY A 20 1.48 9.70 6.88
C GLY A 20 2.54 8.59 6.98
N ARG A 21 2.15 7.33 6.79
CA ARG A 21 3.06 6.18 6.68
C ARG A 21 2.91 5.49 5.33
N VAL A 22 3.96 4.79 4.94
CA VAL A 22 4.03 4.11 3.65
C VAL A 22 4.58 2.70 3.76
N MET A 23 4.22 1.89 2.77
CA MET A 23 4.89 0.63 2.46
C MET A 23 5.32 0.61 1.01
N SER A 24 6.30 -0.23 0.69
CA SER A 24 6.64 -0.55 -0.69
C SER A 24 5.74 -1.66 -1.24
N TYR A 25 5.57 -1.69 -2.56
CA TYR A 25 4.89 -2.81 -3.24
C TYR A 25 5.47 -4.19 -2.88
N GLY A 26 6.78 -4.25 -2.63
CA GLY A 26 7.45 -5.48 -2.20
C GLY A 26 7.05 -5.91 -0.81
N GLN A 27 6.98 -4.99 0.15
CA GLN A 27 6.54 -5.29 1.52
C GLN A 27 5.09 -5.79 1.55
N VAL A 28 4.19 -5.16 0.78
CA VAL A 28 2.80 -5.63 0.68
C VAL A 28 2.75 -7.04 0.07
N ALA A 29 3.55 -7.29 -0.97
CA ALA A 29 3.59 -8.59 -1.63
C ALA A 29 4.09 -9.73 -0.74
N THR A 30 5.00 -9.43 0.21
CA THR A 30 5.52 -10.42 1.19
C THR A 30 4.54 -10.72 2.32
N LEU A 31 3.62 -9.82 2.60
CA LEU A 31 2.61 -10.00 3.65
C LEU A 31 1.41 -10.85 3.22
N CYS A 32 1.22 -11.02 1.91
CA CYS A 32 0.15 -11.86 1.39
C CYS A 32 0.45 -13.35 1.65
N ALA A 33 -0.55 -14.12 2.06
CA ALA A 33 -0.48 -15.54 2.36
C ALA A 33 0.08 -16.38 1.19
N ARG A 34 -0.24 -15.96 -0.03
CA ARG A 34 0.46 -16.44 -1.24
C ARG A 34 1.41 -15.34 -1.72
N PRO A 35 2.72 -15.58 -1.79
CA PRO A 35 3.68 -14.58 -2.24
C PRO A 35 3.29 -13.99 -3.59
N LEU A 36 3.12 -12.68 -3.63
CA LEU A 36 2.88 -11.95 -4.86
C LEU A 36 4.17 -11.33 -5.37
N THR A 37 4.12 -10.85 -6.62
CA THR A 37 5.16 -9.94 -7.11
C THR A 37 4.78 -8.50 -6.79
N PRO A 38 5.74 -7.58 -6.61
CA PRO A 38 5.45 -6.15 -6.46
C PRO A 38 4.58 -5.61 -7.61
N ARG A 39 4.79 -6.15 -8.83
CA ARG A 39 4.00 -5.80 -10.01
C ARG A 39 2.54 -6.26 -9.88
N ALA A 40 2.29 -7.45 -9.34
CA ALA A 40 0.94 -7.95 -9.09
C ALA A 40 0.17 -7.07 -8.10
N VAL A 41 0.84 -6.60 -7.03
CA VAL A 41 0.26 -5.61 -6.10
C VAL A 41 -0.10 -4.32 -6.83
N GLY A 42 0.78 -3.83 -7.71
CA GLY A 42 0.50 -2.66 -8.56
C GLY A 42 -0.75 -2.84 -9.43
N TRP A 43 -0.97 -4.02 -10.01
CA TRP A 43 -2.20 -4.34 -10.75
C TRP A 43 -3.43 -4.37 -9.86
N ALA A 44 -3.34 -4.96 -8.67
CA ALA A 44 -4.43 -4.98 -7.70
C ALA A 44 -4.87 -3.55 -7.32
N LEU A 45 -3.90 -2.66 -7.07
CA LEU A 45 -4.16 -1.28 -6.67
C LEU A 45 -4.61 -0.36 -7.81
N TYR A 46 -4.37 -0.72 -9.07
CA TYR A 46 -4.81 0.07 -10.21
C TYR A 46 -6.34 0.24 -10.29
N GLY A 47 -7.07 -0.82 -9.94
CA GLY A 47 -8.54 -0.89 -9.94
C GLY A 47 -9.15 -1.17 -8.57
N CYS A 48 -8.46 -0.80 -7.49
CA CYS A 48 -8.95 -1.04 -6.13
C CYS A 48 -10.22 -0.23 -5.80
N PRO A 49 -11.03 -0.69 -4.83
CA PRO A 49 -12.13 0.09 -4.25
C PRO A 49 -11.69 1.47 -3.72
N ALA A 50 -12.63 2.41 -3.68
CA ALA A 50 -12.34 3.81 -3.35
C ALA A 50 -11.85 4.04 -1.91
N ASP A 51 -12.20 3.12 -0.99
CA ASP A 51 -11.78 3.14 0.42
C ASP A 51 -10.35 2.63 0.64
N VAL A 52 -9.72 2.02 -0.38
CA VAL A 52 -8.35 1.52 -0.28
C VAL A 52 -7.37 2.70 -0.46
N PRO A 53 -6.51 3.00 0.55
CA PRO A 53 -5.58 4.13 0.49
C PRO A 53 -4.34 3.80 -0.35
N TRP A 54 -4.55 3.54 -1.64
CA TRP A 54 -3.53 3.08 -2.59
C TRP A 54 -2.31 4.01 -2.68
N HIS A 55 -2.46 5.30 -2.37
CA HIS A 55 -1.39 6.29 -2.44
C HIS A 55 -0.28 6.01 -1.42
N ARG A 56 -0.58 5.30 -0.33
CA ARG A 56 0.38 4.90 0.71
C ARG A 56 1.32 3.76 0.31
N VAL A 57 1.16 3.21 -0.91
CA VAL A 57 2.06 2.19 -1.46
C VAL A 57 2.95 2.78 -2.55
N VAL A 58 4.26 2.81 -2.30
CA VAL A 58 5.27 3.44 -3.18
C VAL A 58 6.27 2.42 -3.71
N ASN A 59 7.14 2.83 -4.63
CA ASN A 59 8.24 1.96 -5.05
C ASN A 59 9.34 1.89 -3.97
N ALA A 60 10.25 0.91 -4.08
CA ALA A 60 11.32 0.69 -3.09
C ALA A 60 12.32 1.86 -2.96
N SER A 61 12.30 2.81 -3.90
CA SER A 61 13.13 4.03 -3.87
C SER A 61 12.38 5.25 -3.32
N GLY A 62 11.18 5.07 -2.75
CA GLY A 62 10.34 6.16 -2.22
C GLY A 62 9.68 7.02 -3.31
N GLY A 63 9.64 6.55 -4.56
CA GLY A 63 9.01 7.28 -5.66
C GLY A 63 7.54 6.91 -5.86
N CYS A 64 6.76 7.89 -6.30
CA CYS A 64 5.38 7.69 -6.75
C CYS A 64 5.35 6.86 -8.03
N SER A 65 4.47 5.85 -8.07
CA SER A 65 4.41 4.91 -9.20
C SER A 65 3.30 5.24 -10.20
N THR A 66 2.35 6.11 -9.84
CA THR A 66 1.23 6.47 -10.72
C THR A 66 1.57 7.47 -11.81
N ASP A 67 2.65 8.23 -11.67
CA ASP A 67 3.00 9.32 -12.61
C ASP A 67 3.37 8.81 -14.01
N ARG A 68 3.71 7.52 -14.11
CA ARG A 68 4.06 6.84 -15.37
C ARG A 68 2.90 6.05 -15.96
N VAL A 69 1.71 6.10 -15.34
CA VAL A 69 0.54 5.32 -15.74
C VAL A 69 -0.38 6.19 -16.61
N ALA A 70 -0.59 5.76 -17.86
CA ALA A 70 -1.46 6.46 -18.80
C ALA A 70 -2.89 6.62 -18.23
N GLY A 71 -3.44 7.84 -18.34
CA GLY A 71 -4.79 8.16 -17.87
C GLY A 71 -4.91 8.46 -16.37
N LYS A 72 -3.84 8.36 -15.58
CA LYS A 72 -3.81 8.90 -14.21
C LYS A 72 -3.27 10.33 -14.23
N GLN A 73 -3.79 11.17 -13.34
CA GLN A 73 -3.29 12.54 -13.16
C GLN A 73 -1.86 12.47 -12.58
N PRO A 74 -0.84 13.01 -13.27
CA PRO A 74 0.50 13.10 -12.73
C PRO A 74 0.52 13.87 -11.42
N GLY A 75 1.34 13.46 -10.46
CA GLY A 75 1.52 14.12 -9.16
C GLY A 75 0.39 13.87 -8.16
N ARG A 76 -0.69 13.16 -8.53
CA ARG A 76 -1.81 12.88 -7.62
C ARG A 76 -1.38 12.07 -6.40
N GLN A 77 -0.54 11.05 -6.59
CA GLN A 77 -0.07 10.23 -5.47
C GLN A 77 0.76 11.06 -4.49
N GLN A 78 1.70 11.84 -5.01
CA GLN A 78 2.53 12.73 -4.19
C GLN A 78 1.66 13.72 -3.40
N LYS A 79 0.70 14.38 -4.06
CA LYS A 79 -0.18 15.35 -3.41
C LYS A 79 -0.99 14.73 -2.25
N LEU A 80 -1.50 13.51 -2.43
CA LEU A 80 -2.25 12.81 -1.38
C LEU A 80 -1.35 12.46 -0.17
N LEU A 81 -0.09 12.11 -0.43
CA LEU A 81 0.88 11.84 0.63
C LEU A 81 1.31 13.12 1.35
N GLU A 82 1.53 14.21 0.62
CA GLU A 82 1.81 15.54 1.19
C GLU A 82 0.66 16.03 2.07
N ASP A 83 -0.60 15.77 1.68
CA ASP A 83 -1.78 16.08 2.50
C ASP A 83 -1.86 15.25 3.81
N GLU A 84 -1.12 14.15 3.88
CA GLU A 84 -0.94 13.35 5.09
C GLU A 84 0.35 13.69 5.86
N GLY A 85 1.08 14.72 5.44
CA GLY A 85 2.31 15.18 6.09
C GLY A 85 3.59 14.45 5.66
N VAL A 86 3.59 13.81 4.50
CA VAL A 86 4.78 13.16 3.92
C VAL A 86 5.56 14.15 3.06
N ASP A 87 6.78 14.46 3.46
CA ASP A 87 7.69 15.31 2.69
C ASP A 87 8.41 14.54 1.56
N PHE A 88 8.59 15.24 0.44
CA PHE A 88 9.35 14.76 -0.71
C PHE A 88 10.62 15.57 -0.93
N SER A 89 11.69 14.90 -1.33
CA SER A 89 12.91 15.55 -1.77
C SER A 89 12.70 16.29 -3.09
N PRO A 90 13.61 17.21 -3.49
CA PRO A 90 13.58 17.84 -4.81
C PRO A 90 13.63 16.87 -5.99
N ALA A 91 14.07 15.62 -5.76
CA ALA A 91 14.08 14.55 -6.75
C ALA A 91 12.72 13.82 -6.90
N GLY A 92 11.71 14.19 -6.11
CA GLY A 92 10.38 13.57 -6.15
C GLY A 92 10.31 12.21 -5.43
N THR A 93 11.19 11.98 -4.45
CA THR A 93 11.19 10.76 -3.62
C THR A 93 11.08 11.10 -2.13
N LEU A 94 10.35 10.28 -1.38
CA LEU A 94 10.29 10.31 0.08
C LEU A 94 11.38 9.43 0.71
N ASP A 95 11.69 9.65 1.99
CA ASP A 95 12.57 8.77 2.77
C ASP A 95 11.75 7.63 3.42
N MET A 96 11.95 6.41 2.91
CA MET A 96 11.26 5.21 3.39
C MET A 96 11.54 4.92 4.88
N ASN A 97 12.69 5.35 5.40
CA ASN A 97 13.05 5.13 6.81
C ASN A 97 12.41 6.16 7.74
N HIS A 98 11.96 7.31 7.20
CA HIS A 98 11.28 8.33 7.98
C HIS A 98 9.77 8.06 8.13
N TYR A 99 9.16 7.50 7.08
CA TYR A 99 7.72 7.21 7.02
C TYR A 99 7.34 5.71 7.02
N PRO A 100 8.08 4.79 7.66
CA PRO A 100 7.83 3.37 7.49
C PRO A 100 6.52 2.95 8.18
N PHE A 101 5.82 2.02 7.56
CA PHE A 101 4.89 1.13 8.25
C PHE A 101 5.41 -0.30 8.12
N GLU A 102 5.68 -0.93 9.26
CA GLU A 102 6.16 -2.30 9.34
C GLU A 102 5.12 -3.14 10.06
N LEU A 103 4.82 -4.30 9.47
CA LEU A 103 3.92 -5.30 10.02
C LEU A 103 4.66 -6.64 9.98
N ALA A 104 4.67 -7.37 11.10
CA ALA A 104 5.02 -8.78 11.07
C ALA A 104 3.81 -9.59 10.57
N VAL A 105 4.07 -10.76 9.97
CA VAL A 105 3.00 -11.66 9.52
C VAL A 105 2.13 -12.12 10.70
N ASP A 106 2.73 -12.32 11.87
CA ASP A 106 2.01 -12.70 13.09
C ASP A 106 1.03 -11.59 13.52
N ASP A 107 1.48 -10.34 13.55
CA ASP A 107 0.64 -9.17 13.85
C ASP A 107 -0.51 -9.01 12.84
N LEU A 108 -0.23 -9.27 11.55
CA LEU A 108 -1.25 -9.22 10.51
C LEU A 108 -2.36 -10.25 10.75
N ASN A 109 -1.98 -11.48 11.12
CA ASN A 109 -2.95 -12.53 11.40
C ASN A 109 -3.86 -12.16 12.59
N GLU A 110 -3.32 -11.56 13.64
CA GLU A 110 -4.12 -11.09 14.78
C GLU A 110 -5.10 -9.98 14.35
N LEU A 111 -4.62 -8.97 13.62
CA LEU A 111 -5.46 -7.85 13.15
C LEU A 111 -6.58 -8.28 12.18
N LEU A 112 -6.29 -9.25 11.30
CA LEU A 112 -7.28 -9.76 10.35
C LEU A 112 -8.29 -10.73 10.99
N VAL A 113 -7.95 -11.38 12.11
CA VAL A 113 -8.92 -12.16 12.90
C VAL A 113 -9.88 -11.23 13.64
N ASP A 114 -9.38 -10.17 14.26
CA ASP A 114 -10.20 -9.22 15.02
C ASP A 114 -11.20 -8.45 14.14
N THR A 115 -10.79 -8.07 12.93
CA THR A 115 -11.68 -7.41 11.95
C THR A 115 -12.81 -8.31 11.43
N LYS A 116 -12.65 -9.63 11.48
CA LYS A 116 -13.68 -10.63 11.10
C LYS A 116 -14.54 -11.08 12.28
N ALA A 117 -14.22 -10.67 13.50
CA ALA A 117 -14.89 -11.08 14.73
C ALA A 117 -16.02 -10.15 15.20
N VAL A 118 -16.34 -9.07 14.46
CA VAL A 118 -17.48 -8.20 14.78
C VAL A 118 -18.74 -8.70 14.04
N PRO A 119 -19.82 -9.09 14.75
CA PRO A 119 -21.04 -9.64 14.15
C PRO A 119 -21.87 -8.63 13.37
#